data_AF-A0A931PHZ5-F1
#
_entry.id   AF-A0A931PHZ5-F1
#
_cell.length_a   1.000
_cell.length_b   1.000
_cell.length_c   1.000
_cell.angle_alpha   90.00
_cell.angle_beta   90.00
_cell.angle_gamma   90.00
#
_symmetry.space_group_name_H-M   'P 1'
#
loop_
_entity.id
_entity.type
_entity.pdbx_description
1 polymer ?
#
loop_
_entity_poly.entity_id
_entity_poly.type
_entity_poly.pdbx_seq_one_letter_code
_entity_poly.pdbx_strand_id
1 'polypeptide(L)'
;MSRSPFLSRSELVLAHIEETGETVSEKRLRRVNADRLVHLGCLLECPSITLSPADFCPQNRAANDWTQFGSSFLLFGGLLESAVTQVGVHLLLDGFDVFFLSDCLDTLEPDDIETFRSRIKSYGGVFLTLNQAVRELAAFESDIKVQSALIGSLR
;
A
#
# COMPACT_ATOMS: atom_id res chain seq x y z
N MET A 1 22.24 4.99 11.54
CA MET A 1 20.93 4.98 12.22
C MET A 1 19.87 4.85 11.14
N SER A 2 19.23 3.69 11.02
CA SER A 2 18.13 3.51 10.07
C SER A 2 16.94 4.32 10.57
N ARG A 3 16.53 5.35 9.83
CA ARG A 3 15.24 6.00 10.08
C ARG A 3 14.16 4.99 9.70
N SER A 4 13.13 4.87 10.52
CA SER A 4 11.96 4.09 10.15
C SER A 4 11.27 4.72 8.95
N PRO A 5 10.73 3.91 8.03
CA PRO A 5 9.96 4.41 6.91
C PRO A 5 8.68 5.15 7.31
N PHE A 6 8.13 4.89 8.48
CA PHE A 6 6.86 5.51 8.93
C PHE A 6 7.14 6.73 9.79
N LEU A 7 6.81 7.93 9.28
CA LEU A 7 7.04 9.22 9.94
C LEU A 7 5.97 9.54 11.00
N SER A 8 4.71 9.15 10.79
CA SER A 8 3.59 9.28 11.74
C SER A 8 2.34 8.53 11.24
N ARG A 9 1.46 8.06 12.13
CA ARG A 9 0.17 7.43 11.77
C ARG A 9 -0.75 8.34 10.97
N SER A 10 -0.75 9.63 11.32
CA SER A 10 -1.55 10.67 10.66
C SER A 10 -1.06 11.00 9.25
N GLU A 11 0.06 10.41 8.82
CA GLU A 11 0.62 10.60 7.48
C GLU A 11 0.58 9.32 6.62
N LEU A 12 0.02 8.23 7.16
CA LEU A 12 -0.08 6.95 6.46
C LEU A 12 -1.45 6.80 5.79
N VAL A 13 -1.42 6.57 4.48
CA VAL A 13 -2.60 6.27 3.67
C VAL A 13 -2.59 4.79 3.28
N LEU A 14 -3.69 4.08 3.56
CA LEU A 14 -3.91 2.74 3.03
C LEU A 14 -4.57 2.87 1.66
N ALA A 15 -3.86 2.47 0.61
CA ALA A 15 -4.34 2.60 -0.76
C ALA A 15 -4.56 1.23 -1.40
N HIS A 16 -5.84 0.90 -1.62
CA HIS A 16 -6.26 -0.27 -2.36
C HIS A 16 -6.22 0.03 -3.87
N ILE A 17 -5.45 -0.74 -4.62
CA ILE A 17 -5.36 -0.60 -6.07
C ILE A 17 -6.42 -1.51 -6.73
N GLU A 18 -7.36 -0.90 -7.46
CA GLU A 18 -8.35 -1.64 -8.24
C GLU A 18 -7.85 -1.96 -9.65
N GLU A 19 -8.00 -3.21 -10.06
CA GLU A 19 -7.81 -3.66 -11.43
C GLU A 19 -9.13 -3.54 -12.21
N THR A 20 -9.13 -2.78 -13.30
CA THR A 20 -10.28 -2.74 -14.20
C THR A 20 -10.28 -3.96 -15.13
N GLY A 21 -11.25 -4.87 -14.96
CA GLY A 21 -11.54 -5.93 -15.96
C GLY A 21 -11.43 -7.38 -15.49
N GLU A 22 -11.27 -7.66 -14.19
CA GLU A 22 -11.01 -9.02 -13.70
C GLU A 22 -12.22 -9.95 -13.53
N THR A 23 -11.92 -11.26 -13.56
CA THR A 23 -12.89 -12.33 -13.43
C THR A 23 -13.21 -12.69 -11.97
N VAL A 24 -14.31 -13.39 -11.74
CA VAL A 24 -14.83 -13.72 -10.39
C VAL A 24 -13.90 -14.63 -9.57
N SER A 25 -13.00 -15.39 -10.21
CA SER A 25 -12.09 -16.33 -9.53
C SER A 25 -10.94 -15.60 -8.82
N GLU A 26 -10.42 -14.53 -9.42
CA GLU A 26 -9.37 -13.67 -8.87
C GLU A 26 -9.86 -12.91 -7.61
N LYS A 27 -11.16 -12.60 -7.53
CA LYS A 27 -11.78 -11.93 -6.38
C LYS A 27 -11.73 -12.74 -5.07
N ARG A 28 -11.52 -14.06 -5.11
CA ARG A 28 -11.64 -14.93 -3.92
C ARG A 28 -10.36 -14.97 -3.07
N LEU A 29 -9.18 -14.90 -3.68
CA LEU A 29 -7.88 -14.83 -2.98
C LEU A 29 -7.69 -13.49 -2.26
N ARG A 30 -8.25 -12.41 -2.82
CA ARG A 30 -8.18 -11.05 -2.25
C ARG A 30 -8.88 -10.87 -0.91
N ARG A 31 -9.91 -11.67 -0.61
CA ARG A 31 -10.76 -11.46 0.58
C ARG A 31 -10.03 -11.64 1.91
N VAL A 32 -9.09 -12.58 2.00
CA VAL A 32 -8.43 -12.90 3.29
C VAL A 32 -7.46 -11.79 3.73
N ASN A 33 -6.74 -11.18 2.78
CA ASN A 33 -5.84 -10.06 3.07
C ASN A 33 -6.61 -8.74 3.20
N ALA A 34 -7.69 -8.55 2.44
CA ALA A 34 -8.55 -7.37 2.54
C ALA A 34 -9.17 -7.20 3.94
N ASP A 35 -9.69 -8.26 4.56
CA ASP A 35 -10.28 -8.18 5.91
C ASP A 35 -9.25 -7.75 6.97
N ARG A 36 -8.00 -8.23 6.86
CA ARG A 36 -6.90 -7.84 7.76
C ARG A 36 -6.47 -6.38 7.53
N LEU A 37 -6.47 -5.93 6.28
CA LEU A 37 -6.11 -4.55 5.91
C LEU A 37 -7.20 -3.54 6.31
N VAL A 38 -8.48 -3.92 6.18
CA VAL A 38 -9.61 -3.16 6.71
C VAL A 38 -9.51 -3.07 8.23
N HIS A 39 -9.20 -4.16 8.92
CA HIS A 39 -9.00 -4.15 10.37
C HIS A 39 -7.82 -3.25 10.78
N LEU A 40 -6.72 -3.27 10.03
CA LEU A 40 -5.58 -2.37 10.20
C LEU A 40 -5.98 -0.90 10.04
N GLY A 41 -6.73 -0.57 8.99
CA GLY A 41 -7.23 0.80 8.78
C GLY A 41 -8.08 1.29 9.94
N CYS A 42 -8.98 0.44 10.45
CA CYS A 42 -9.78 0.75 11.64
C CYS A 42 -8.93 0.93 12.90
N LEU A 43 -7.91 0.09 13.12
CA LEU A 43 -7.05 0.16 14.31
C LEU A 43 -6.15 1.41 14.31
N LEU A 44 -5.72 1.86 13.15
CA LEU A 44 -4.79 2.97 13.00
C LEU A 44 -5.48 4.32 12.77
N GLU A 45 -6.80 4.32 12.58
CA GLU A 45 -7.59 5.48 12.15
C GLU A 45 -7.03 6.12 10.86
N CYS A 46 -6.38 5.31 10.02
CA CYS A 46 -5.76 5.79 8.78
C CYS A 46 -6.80 6.01 7.68
N PRO A 47 -6.67 7.07 6.87
CA PRO A 47 -7.47 7.22 5.67
C PRO A 47 -7.24 6.02 4.74
N SER A 48 -8.35 5.43 4.30
CA SER A 48 -8.36 4.35 3.32
C SER A 48 -8.94 4.87 2.02
N ILE A 49 -8.20 4.72 0.93
CA ILE A 49 -8.63 5.18 -0.39
C ILE A 49 -8.55 4.02 -1.40
N THR A 50 -9.41 4.08 -2.41
CA THR A 50 -9.29 3.25 -3.59
C THR A 50 -8.63 4.09 -4.67
N LEU A 51 -7.58 3.55 -5.28
CA LEU A 51 -6.88 4.18 -6.40
C LEU A 51 -7.01 3.30 -7.65
N SER A 52 -7.22 3.96 -8.77
CA SER A 52 -7.16 3.39 -10.10
C SER A 52 -6.14 4.14 -10.94
N PRO A 53 -5.60 3.53 -12.02
CA PRO A 53 -4.74 4.25 -12.95
C PRO A 53 -5.37 5.50 -13.55
N ALA A 54 -6.70 5.54 -13.69
CA ALA A 54 -7.43 6.67 -14.24
C ALA A 54 -7.35 7.93 -13.36
N ASP A 55 -7.11 7.78 -12.05
CA ASP A 55 -6.98 8.87 -11.09
C ASP A 55 -5.68 9.67 -11.29
N PHE A 56 -4.70 9.08 -11.99
CA PHE A 56 -3.39 9.68 -12.28
C PHE A 56 -3.27 10.20 -13.72
N CYS A 57 -4.38 10.19 -14.48
CA CYS A 57 -4.41 10.78 -15.81
C CYS A 57 -4.13 12.30 -15.72
N PRO A 58 -3.30 12.90 -16.60
CA PRO A 58 -2.92 14.31 -16.52
C PRO A 58 -4.11 15.28 -16.47
N GLN A 59 -5.25 14.87 -17.02
CA GLN A 59 -6.50 15.63 -17.07
C GLN A 59 -7.20 15.70 -15.70
N ASN A 60 -6.95 14.73 -14.80
CA ASN A 60 -7.55 14.63 -13.47
C ASN A 60 -6.58 15.05 -12.34
N ARG A 61 -5.29 15.21 -12.63
CA ARG A 61 -4.24 15.44 -11.62
C ARG A 61 -4.44 16.73 -10.82
N ALA A 62 -4.99 17.78 -11.42
CA ALA A 62 -5.27 19.05 -10.73
C ALA A 62 -6.49 18.98 -9.78
N ALA A 63 -7.37 17.98 -9.96
CA ALA A 63 -8.54 17.78 -9.12
C ALA A 63 -8.23 16.95 -7.87
N ASN A 64 -7.15 16.16 -7.91
CA ASN A 64 -6.77 15.26 -6.84
C ASN A 64 -5.60 15.84 -6.04
N ASP A 65 -5.91 16.70 -5.07
CA ASP A 65 -4.91 17.14 -4.10
C ASP A 65 -4.65 16.01 -3.10
N TRP A 66 -3.66 15.17 -3.41
CA TRP A 66 -3.28 14.04 -2.56
C TRP A 66 -2.49 14.48 -1.32
N THR A 67 -1.98 15.71 -1.30
CA THR A 67 -1.14 16.23 -0.20
C THR A 67 -1.91 16.36 1.11
N GLN A 68 -3.24 16.37 1.05
CA GLN A 68 -4.11 16.40 2.22
C GLN A 68 -4.17 15.07 3.00
N PHE A 69 -3.71 13.95 2.42
CA PHE A 69 -3.89 12.62 3.02
C PHE A 69 -2.67 12.08 3.76
N GLY A 70 -1.47 12.62 3.51
CA GLY A 70 -0.24 12.20 4.17
C GLY A 70 0.99 12.22 3.26
N SER A 71 2.14 11.87 3.84
CA SER A 71 3.43 11.76 3.14
C SER A 71 3.71 10.33 2.65
N SER A 72 3.02 9.33 3.21
CA SER A 72 3.32 7.91 3.04
C SER A 72 2.12 7.10 2.57
N PHE A 73 2.31 6.26 1.56
CA PHE A 73 1.29 5.36 1.00
C PHE A 73 1.68 3.91 1.18
N LEU A 74 0.73 3.09 1.61
CA LEU A 74 0.87 1.65 1.71
C LEU A 74 -0.08 0.99 0.71
N LEU A 75 0.50 0.48 -0.38
CA LEU A 75 -0.20 -0.05 -1.54
C LEU A 75 -0.43 -1.56 -1.42
N PHE A 76 -1.64 -1.98 -1.77
CA PHE A 76 -2.06 -3.38 -1.79
C PHE A 76 -3.17 -3.60 -2.83
N GLY A 77 -3.41 -4.87 -3.19
CA GLY A 77 -4.33 -5.23 -4.26
C GLY A 77 -3.73 -5.02 -5.65
N GLY A 78 -4.54 -5.24 -6.69
CA GLY A 78 -4.14 -5.07 -8.09
C GLY A 78 -2.98 -5.97 -8.55
N LEU A 79 -2.71 -5.90 -9.85
CA LEU A 79 -1.61 -6.58 -10.52
C LEU A 79 -0.34 -5.71 -10.48
N LEU A 80 0.76 -6.34 -10.07
CA LEU A 80 2.07 -5.71 -9.93
C LEU A 80 2.51 -5.06 -11.24
N GLU A 81 2.42 -5.77 -12.36
CA GLU A 81 2.85 -5.33 -13.70
C GLU A 81 2.01 -4.19 -14.30
N SER A 82 0.80 -3.96 -13.78
CA SER A 82 -0.23 -3.08 -14.34
C SER A 82 -0.49 -1.90 -13.39
N ALA A 83 -1.67 -1.87 -12.76
CA ALA A 83 -2.17 -0.74 -12.01
C ALA A 83 -1.25 -0.37 -10.84
N VAL A 84 -0.66 -1.35 -10.17
CA VAL A 84 0.22 -1.14 -9.01
C VAL A 84 1.51 -0.43 -9.40
N THR A 85 2.18 -0.87 -10.47
CA THR A 85 3.40 -0.20 -10.95
C THR A 85 3.08 1.23 -11.40
N GLN A 86 1.98 1.43 -12.14
CA GLN A 86 1.61 2.76 -12.63
C GLN A 86 1.33 3.73 -11.47
N VAL A 87 0.42 3.37 -10.58
CA VAL A 87 0.04 4.20 -9.42
C VAL A 87 1.24 4.43 -8.51
N GLY A 88 1.97 3.37 -8.18
CA GLY A 88 3.11 3.45 -7.26
C GLY A 88 4.25 4.31 -7.79
N VAL A 89 4.61 4.19 -9.08
CA VAL A 89 5.62 5.06 -9.68
C VAL A 89 5.16 6.51 -9.76
N HIS A 90 3.87 6.76 -10.05
CA HIS A 90 3.33 8.12 -10.04
C HIS A 90 3.45 8.78 -8.67
N LEU A 91 3.05 8.08 -7.60
CA LEU A 91 3.18 8.57 -6.22
C LEU A 91 4.64 8.84 -5.83
N LEU A 92 5.56 7.94 -6.21
CA LEU A 92 6.99 8.14 -5.97
C LEU A 92 7.54 9.38 -6.70
N LEU A 93 7.12 9.59 -7.95
CA LEU A 93 7.51 10.78 -8.72
C LEU A 93 6.93 12.08 -8.16
N ASP A 94 5.78 11.99 -7.48
CA ASP A 94 5.16 13.11 -6.75
C ASP A 94 5.80 13.36 -5.37
N GLY A 95 6.83 12.58 -5.01
CA GLY A 95 7.62 12.78 -3.80
C GLY A 95 7.04 12.14 -2.54
N PHE A 96 6.05 11.26 -2.69
CA PHE A 96 5.51 10.49 -1.58
C PHE A 96 6.39 9.27 -1.27
N ASP A 97 6.42 8.85 -0.01
CA ASP A 97 7.00 7.58 0.41
C ASP A 97 6.02 6.45 0.09
N VAL A 98 6.43 5.45 -0.71
CA VAL A 98 5.53 4.39 -1.18
C VAL A 98 6.02 3.01 -0.77
N PHE A 99 5.18 2.32 0.00
CA PHE A 99 5.37 0.97 0.52
C PHE A 99 4.46 -0.01 -0.20
N PHE A 100 5.03 -1.06 -0.78
CA PHE A 100 4.33 -2.08 -1.55
C PHE A 100 4.21 -3.34 -0.69
N LEU A 101 2.98 -3.74 -0.34
CA LEU A 101 2.74 -4.97 0.43
C LEU A 101 2.87 -6.21 -0.46
N SER A 102 4.08 -6.72 -0.61
CA SER A 102 4.45 -7.81 -1.51
C SER A 102 3.59 -9.09 -1.40
N ASP A 103 3.05 -9.39 -0.22
CA ASP A 103 2.17 -10.53 0.06
C ASP A 103 0.67 -10.22 -0.16
N CYS A 104 0.36 -8.99 -0.53
CA CYS A 104 -0.98 -8.49 -0.84
C CYS A 104 -1.09 -7.93 -2.27
N LEU A 105 -0.08 -8.17 -3.12
CA LEU A 105 -0.09 -7.82 -4.54
C LEU A 105 -0.21 -9.08 -5.38
N ASP A 106 -0.99 -9.01 -6.46
CA ASP A 106 -1.14 -10.10 -7.42
C ASP A 106 -0.16 -9.90 -8.60
N THR A 107 0.08 -10.93 -9.40
CA THR A 107 0.81 -10.82 -10.67
C THR A 107 0.38 -11.93 -11.63
N LEU A 108 0.21 -11.60 -12.91
CA LEU A 108 0.01 -12.58 -13.99
C LEU A 108 1.32 -13.08 -14.59
N GLU A 109 2.44 -12.42 -14.28
CA GLU A 109 3.77 -12.69 -14.82
C GLU A 109 4.75 -13.06 -13.68
N PRO A 110 4.57 -14.22 -13.02
CA PRO A 110 5.37 -14.59 -11.85
C PRO A 110 6.88 -14.72 -12.15
N ASP A 111 7.23 -15.10 -13.39
CA ASP A 111 8.62 -15.23 -13.83
C ASP A 111 9.35 -13.87 -13.91
N ASP A 112 8.59 -12.77 -14.05
CA ASP A 112 9.10 -11.40 -14.19
C ASP A 112 8.97 -10.56 -12.91
N ILE A 113 8.53 -11.15 -11.80
CA ILE A 113 8.25 -10.42 -10.55
C ILE A 113 9.45 -9.60 -10.05
N GLU A 114 10.67 -10.14 -10.18
CA GLU A 114 11.90 -9.45 -9.75
C GLU A 114 12.27 -8.30 -10.69
N THR A 115 11.89 -8.37 -11.98
CA THR A 115 12.04 -7.26 -12.93
C THR A 115 11.15 -6.09 -12.50
N PHE A 116 9.87 -6.34 -12.18
CA PHE A 116 8.96 -5.29 -11.71
C PHE A 116 9.41 -4.70 -10.37
N ARG A 117 9.81 -5.55 -9.42
CA ARG A 117 10.37 -5.11 -8.13
C ARG A 117 11.62 -4.26 -8.30
N SER A 118 12.53 -4.65 -9.18
CA SER A 118 13.76 -3.90 -9.46
C SER A 118 13.44 -2.52 -10.03
N ARG A 119 12.49 -2.43 -10.98
CA ARG A 119 12.03 -1.14 -11.52
C ARG A 119 11.45 -0.24 -10.43
N ILE A 120 10.49 -0.73 -9.64
CA ILE A 120 9.88 0.04 -8.55
C ILE A 120 10.95 0.51 -7.53
N LYS A 121 11.88 -0.36 -7.14
CA LYS A 121 12.98 -0.01 -6.23
C LYS A 121 13.89 1.07 -6.81
N SER A 122 14.11 1.07 -8.13
CA SER A 122 14.93 2.11 -8.78
C SER A 122 14.30 3.50 -8.71
N TYR A 123 12.97 3.59 -8.52
CA TYR A 123 12.25 4.84 -8.24
C TYR A 123 12.14 5.16 -6.73
N GLY A 124 12.75 4.36 -5.86
CA GLY A 124 12.71 4.56 -4.41
C GLY A 124 11.60 3.80 -3.68
N GLY A 125 10.80 2.99 -4.39
CA GLY A 125 9.75 2.18 -3.77
C GLY A 125 10.29 1.09 -2.85
N VAL A 126 9.61 0.87 -1.71
CA VAL A 126 10.02 -0.10 -0.70
C VAL A 126 9.01 -1.25 -0.66
N PHE A 127 9.49 -2.49 -0.71
CA PHE A 127 8.64 -3.68 -0.56
C PHE A 127 8.67 -4.17 0.88
N LEU A 128 7.48 -4.36 1.46
CA LEU A 128 7.27 -4.94 2.78
C LEU A 128 6.29 -6.12 2.66
N THR A 129 6.27 -6.99 3.67
CA THR A 129 5.14 -7.90 3.90
C THR A 129 4.15 -7.24 4.85
N LEU A 130 2.89 -7.67 4.85
CA LEU A 130 1.88 -7.20 5.79
C LEU A 130 2.37 -7.32 7.25
N ASN A 131 3.00 -8.45 7.57
CA ASN A 131 3.55 -8.68 8.90
C ASN A 131 4.71 -7.72 9.26
N GLN A 132 5.56 -7.37 8.28
CA GLN A 132 6.62 -6.36 8.50
C GLN A 132 6.00 -4.99 8.74
N ALA A 133 5.05 -4.57 7.90
CA ALA A 133 4.37 -3.29 8.04
C ALA A 133 3.68 -3.18 9.42
N VAL A 134 2.91 -4.20 9.83
CA VAL A 134 2.26 -4.22 11.15
C VAL A 134 3.26 -4.12 12.29
N ARG A 135 4.39 -4.83 12.21
CA ARG A 135 5.43 -4.78 13.25
C ARG A 135 6.11 -3.42 13.33
N GLU A 136 6.40 -2.82 12.20
CA GLU A 136 6.96 -1.47 12.14
C GLU A 136 5.97 -0.46 12.73
N LEU A 137 4.70 -0.49 12.29
CA LEU A 137 3.65 0.38 12.83
C LEU A 137 3.43 0.19 14.34
N ALA A 138 3.49 -1.05 14.83
CA ALA A 138 3.41 -1.35 16.26
C ALA A 138 4.63 -0.82 17.04
N ALA A 139 5.83 -0.84 16.45
CA ALA A 139 7.05 -0.36 17.09
C ALA A 139 7.07 1.15 17.28
N PHE A 140 6.41 1.91 16.40
CA PHE A 140 6.27 3.36 16.50
C PHE A 140 5.05 3.81 17.30
N GLU A 141 4.25 2.86 17.78
CA GLU A 141 3.04 3.21 18.49
C GLU A 141 3.25 3.53 19.97
N SER A 142 2.67 4.66 20.40
CA SER A 142 2.66 5.09 21.79
C SER A 142 1.50 4.55 22.64
N ASP A 143 0.31 4.32 22.07
CA ASP A 143 -0.80 3.67 22.78
C ASP A 143 -0.59 2.15 22.84
N ILE A 144 -0.31 1.67 24.05
CA ILE A 144 -0.11 0.26 24.37
C ILE A 144 -1.30 -0.61 23.94
N LYS A 145 -2.53 -0.10 24.00
CA LYS A 145 -3.73 -0.84 23.57
C LYS A 145 -3.72 -1.07 22.07
N VAL A 146 -3.43 -0.02 21.29
CA VAL A 146 -3.37 -0.12 19.83
C VAL A 146 -2.17 -0.96 19.40
N GLN A 147 -1.00 -0.77 20.03
CA GLN A 147 0.17 -1.60 19.82
C GLN A 147 -0.13 -3.10 20.06
N SER A 148 -0.79 -3.42 21.18
CA SER A 148 -1.17 -4.79 21.51
C SER A 148 -2.19 -5.37 20.52
N ALA A 149 -3.13 -4.56 20.04
CA ALA A 149 -4.10 -4.96 19.03
C ALA A 149 -3.43 -5.25 17.67
N LEU A 150 -2.49 -4.39 17.24
CA LEU A 150 -1.70 -4.59 16.02
C LEU A 150 -0.89 -5.89 16.09
N ILE A 151 -0.17 -6.13 17.19
CA ILE A 151 0.58 -7.38 17.38
C ILE A 151 -0.38 -8.58 17.45
N GLY A 152 -1.55 -8.41 18.06
CA GLY A 152 -2.60 -9.42 18.12
C GLY A 152 -3.11 -9.83 16.73
N SER A 153 -3.20 -8.89 15.79
CA SER A 153 -3.65 -9.12 14.41
C SER A 153 -2.67 -9.95 13.56
N LEU A 154 -1.46 -10.22 14.07
CA LEU A 154 -0.46 -11.08 13.42
C LEU A 154 -0.71 -12.58 13.65
N ARG A 155 -1.61 -12.94 14.57
CA ARG A 155 -1.94 -14.33 14.94
C ARG A 155 -3.17 -14.82 14.21
#